data_AF-A0A534LME4-F1
#
_entry.id   AF-A0A534LME4-F1
#
_cell.length_a   1.000
_cell.length_b   1.000
_cell.length_c   1.000
_cell.angle_alpha   90.00
_cell.angle_beta   90.00
_cell.angle_gamma   90.00
#
_symmetry.space_group_name_H-M   'P 1'
#
loop_
_entity.id
_entity.type
_entity.pdbx_description
1 polymer ?
#
loop_
_entity_poly.entity_id
_entity_poly.type
_entity_poly.pdbx_seq_one_letter_code
_entity_poly.pdbx_strand_id
1 'polypeptide(L)'
;MVEMMEEGPKKEAVTGEFVQIGVSRPPLPVADLPEPEEVFNIKGRIGPKQLVLYVLGPSMIALGISIGSGEWLVGPRTVGGAGGFVGIGWVVLVSALLQVFYNVELGRFTVATGEAPVVAFGRVPPGFLLWTPLAVGLFYLAFIWGGWAANAGESLFPLIFGRARTAAELPTVKALGAGLLLVVFVITLFGKKISRTLEIANWIMVVFILASVAIIAIIVVPA
;
A
#
# COMPACT_ATOMS: atom_id res chain seq x y z
N MET A 1 -5.79 -24.77 -19.72
CA MET A 1 -5.98 -24.00 -20.96
C MET A 1 -5.89 -22.54 -20.57
N VAL A 2 -4.69 -21.98 -20.74
CA VAL A 2 -4.33 -20.63 -20.32
C VAL A 2 -4.98 -19.69 -21.33
N GLU A 3 -6.06 -19.03 -20.94
CA GLU A 3 -6.59 -17.89 -21.69
C GLU A 3 -5.54 -16.81 -21.54
N MET A 4 -4.72 -16.66 -22.59
CA MET A 4 -3.84 -15.53 -22.77
C MET A 4 -4.71 -14.29 -22.62
N MET A 5 -4.46 -13.50 -21.58
CA MET A 5 -4.87 -12.11 -21.60
C MET A 5 -4.15 -11.54 -22.82
N GLU A 6 -4.88 -11.36 -23.93
CA GLU A 6 -4.40 -10.58 -25.06
C GLU A 6 -3.87 -9.29 -24.47
N GLU A 7 -2.54 -9.14 -24.49
CA GLU A 7 -1.91 -7.84 -24.30
C GLU A 7 -2.56 -6.95 -25.37
N GLY A 8 -3.40 -6.02 -24.92
CA GLY A 8 -3.93 -4.97 -25.80
C GLY A 8 -2.77 -4.35 -26.59
N PRO A 9 -3.03 -3.85 -27.81
CA PRO A 9 -1.99 -3.56 -28.78
C PRO A 9 -0.87 -2.73 -28.14
N LYS A 10 0.31 -3.35 -27.97
CA LYS A 10 1.52 -2.64 -27.59
C LYS A 10 1.77 -1.64 -28.70
N LYS A 11 1.46 -0.36 -28.46
CA LYS A 11 1.97 0.71 -29.32
C LYS A 11 3.50 0.58 -29.23
N GLU A 12 4.10 0.08 -30.30
CA GLU A 12 5.55 0.09 -30.48
C GLU A 12 6.02 1.54 -30.36
N ALA A 13 7.28 1.73 -29.91
CA ALA A 13 7.86 3.06 -29.72
C ALA A 13 7.56 3.95 -30.94
N VAL A 14 6.77 5.00 -30.72
CA VAL A 14 6.18 5.82 -31.79
C VAL A 14 7.26 6.44 -32.70
N THR A 15 8.50 6.57 -32.18
CA THR A 15 9.63 7.19 -32.88
C THR A 15 10.90 6.33 -32.94
N GLY A 16 10.94 5.15 -32.32
CA GLY A 16 12.19 4.38 -32.15
C GLY A 16 13.28 5.12 -31.35
N GLU A 17 12.94 6.25 -30.74
CA GLU A 17 13.83 7.10 -29.98
C GLU A 17 13.97 6.56 -28.56
N PHE A 18 15.20 6.53 -28.05
CA PHE A 18 15.50 6.07 -26.70
C PHE A 18 16.19 7.16 -25.91
N VAL A 19 15.72 7.40 -24.69
CA VAL A 19 16.29 8.39 -23.78
C VAL A 19 16.97 7.69 -22.61
N GLN A 20 18.23 8.05 -22.38
CA GLN A 20 18.96 7.60 -21.20
C GLN A 20 18.58 8.45 -19.98
N ILE A 21 17.86 7.85 -19.04
CA ILE A 21 17.56 8.45 -17.74
C ILE A 21 18.52 7.85 -16.71
N GLY A 22 19.35 8.70 -16.10
CA GLY A 22 20.30 8.31 -15.07
C GLY A 22 21.40 7.35 -15.55
N VAL A 23 21.91 6.52 -14.63
CA VAL A 23 23.03 5.59 -14.86
C VAL A 23 22.60 4.13 -14.70
N SER A 24 23.45 3.18 -15.12
CA SER A 24 23.34 1.74 -14.79
C SER A 24 22.09 0.98 -15.24
N ARG A 25 21.14 1.63 -15.93
CA ARG A 25 19.93 1.02 -16.49
C ARG A 25 19.82 1.35 -17.98
N PRO A 26 19.18 0.47 -18.78
CA PRO A 26 19.02 0.71 -20.21
C PRO A 26 18.26 2.02 -20.52
N PRO A 27 18.51 2.63 -21.69
CA PRO A 27 17.68 3.69 -22.22
C PRO A 27 16.22 3.26 -22.31
N LEU A 28 15.29 4.18 -22.08
CA LEU A 28 13.86 3.92 -22.17
C LEU A 28 13.32 4.39 -23.51
N PRO A 29 12.42 3.62 -24.15
CA PRO A 29 11.79 4.05 -25.39
C PRO A 29 10.90 5.26 -25.11
N VAL A 30 10.94 6.25 -26.00
CA VAL A 30 9.99 7.35 -26.02
C VAL A 30 8.73 6.85 -26.72
N ALA A 31 7.64 6.80 -25.96
CA ALA A 31 6.34 6.41 -26.46
C ALA A 31 5.27 7.27 -25.82
N ASP A 32 4.24 7.60 -26.58
CA ASP A 32 3.04 8.20 -26.02
C ASP A 32 2.31 7.16 -25.18
N LEU A 33 2.04 7.52 -23.94
CA LEU A 33 1.23 6.68 -23.07
C LEU A 33 -0.21 6.65 -23.59
N PRO A 34 -0.86 5.47 -23.61
CA PRO A 34 -2.27 5.40 -23.95
C PRO A 34 -3.10 6.19 -22.94
N GLU A 35 -4.17 6.82 -23.42
CA GLU A 35 -5.09 7.51 -22.52
C GLU A 35 -5.79 6.49 -21.61
N PRO A 36 -6.12 6.85 -20.36
CA PRO A 36 -6.85 5.97 -19.44
C PRO A 36 -8.13 5.39 -20.06
N GLU A 37 -8.86 6.21 -20.84
CA GLU A 37 -10.06 5.83 -21.57
C GLU A 37 -9.80 4.70 -22.58
N GLU A 38 -8.66 4.75 -23.29
CA GLU A 38 -8.24 3.69 -24.22
C GLU A 38 -7.91 2.39 -23.47
N VAL A 39 -7.16 2.50 -22.36
CA VAL A 39 -6.72 1.35 -21.55
C VAL A 39 -7.92 0.60 -20.95
N PHE A 40 -8.92 1.33 -20.46
CA PHE A 40 -10.11 0.74 -19.85
C PHE A 40 -11.25 0.50 -20.84
N ASN A 41 -11.06 0.80 -22.12
CA ASN A 41 -12.06 0.67 -23.19
C ASN A 41 -13.39 1.40 -22.84
N ILE A 42 -13.27 2.63 -22.32
CA ILE A 42 -14.39 3.46 -21.89
C ILE A 42 -14.76 4.41 -23.04
N LYS A 43 -16.04 4.42 -23.43
CA LYS A 43 -16.55 5.38 -24.41
C LYS A 43 -16.75 6.75 -23.76
N GLY A 44 -15.99 7.74 -24.21
CA GLY A 44 -16.03 9.11 -23.67
C GLY A 44 -15.17 9.28 -22.42
N ARG A 45 -15.33 10.41 -21.70
CA ARG A 45 -14.50 10.75 -20.54
C ARG A 45 -14.82 9.91 -19.31
N ILE A 46 -13.81 9.62 -18.49
CA ILE A 46 -13.98 8.96 -17.20
C ILE A 46 -14.87 9.82 -16.29
N GLY A 47 -16.08 9.33 -16.00
CA GLY A 47 -16.97 9.91 -15.00
C GLY A 47 -16.71 9.36 -13.58
N PRO A 48 -17.40 9.89 -12.55
CA PRO A 48 -17.21 9.47 -11.16
C PRO A 48 -17.45 7.98 -10.93
N LYS A 49 -18.45 7.39 -11.62
CA LYS A 49 -18.75 5.96 -11.52
C LYS A 49 -17.62 5.11 -12.11
N GLN A 50 -17.11 5.51 -13.27
CA GLN A 50 -16.02 4.82 -13.95
C GLN A 50 -14.71 4.92 -13.18
N LEU A 51 -14.44 6.08 -12.55
CA LEU A 51 -13.29 6.27 -11.67
C LEU A 51 -13.26 5.22 -10.55
N VAL A 52 -14.40 5.05 -9.86
CA VAL A 52 -14.52 4.08 -8.77
C VAL A 52 -14.37 2.65 -9.25
N LEU A 53 -14.99 2.30 -10.38
CA LEU A 53 -15.03 0.92 -10.87
C LEU A 53 -13.73 0.44 -11.54
N TYR A 54 -13.04 1.33 -12.25
CA TYR A 54 -11.92 0.94 -13.12
C TYR A 54 -10.56 1.46 -12.65
N VAL A 55 -10.52 2.62 -11.97
CA VAL A 55 -9.26 3.29 -11.65
C VAL A 55 -8.84 3.08 -10.19
N LEU A 56 -9.78 3.12 -9.24
CA LEU A 56 -9.45 3.10 -7.81
C LEU A 56 -9.02 1.73 -7.25
N GLY A 57 -9.31 0.63 -7.95
CA GLY A 57 -9.04 -0.74 -7.45
C GLY A 57 -7.59 -0.95 -6.96
N PRO A 58 -6.56 -0.71 -7.79
CA PRO A 58 -5.17 -0.80 -7.36
C PRO A 58 -4.81 0.15 -6.20
N SER A 59 -5.38 1.36 -6.19
CA SER A 59 -5.16 2.35 -5.12
C SER A 59 -5.69 1.86 -3.77
N MET A 60 -6.79 1.10 -3.75
CA MET A 60 -7.33 0.54 -2.51
C MET A 60 -6.43 -0.52 -1.89
N ILE A 61 -5.74 -1.31 -2.71
CA ILE A 61 -4.75 -2.27 -2.21
C ILE A 61 -3.59 -1.51 -1.53
N ALA A 62 -3.07 -0.47 -2.19
CA ALA A 62 -2.02 0.37 -1.62
C ALA A 62 -2.48 1.07 -0.33
N LEU A 63 -3.68 1.65 -0.32
CA LEU A 63 -4.27 2.31 0.84
C LEU A 63 -4.51 1.34 2.00
N GLY A 64 -4.95 0.12 1.72
CA GLY A 64 -5.17 -0.91 2.74
C GLY A 64 -3.88 -1.31 3.47
N ILE A 65 -2.76 -1.40 2.74
CA ILE A 65 -1.44 -1.62 3.35
C ILE A 65 -1.05 -0.45 4.26
N SER A 66 -1.39 0.78 3.89
CA SER A 66 -1.08 1.98 4.69
C SER A 66 -1.88 2.11 5.98
N ILE A 67 -2.98 1.39 6.18
CA ILE A 67 -3.90 1.55 7.33
C ILE A 67 -3.88 0.33 8.28
N GLY A 68 -3.19 -0.77 7.92
CA GLY A 68 -3.37 -2.10 8.54
C GLY A 68 -2.40 -2.51 9.66
N SER A 69 -1.46 -1.67 10.11
CA SER A 69 -0.32 -2.13 10.94
C SER A 69 -0.56 -2.18 12.45
N GLY A 70 -1.77 -1.85 12.95
CA GLY A 70 -2.05 -1.66 14.38
C GLY A 70 -1.64 -0.29 14.94
N GLU A 71 -1.23 0.63 14.06
CA GLU A 71 -0.97 2.05 14.36
C GLU A 71 -2.14 2.75 15.07
N TRP A 72 -3.37 2.29 14.88
CA TRP A 72 -4.55 2.83 15.56
C TRP A 72 -4.62 2.52 17.06
N LEU A 73 -3.88 1.52 17.54
CA LEU A 73 -3.72 1.29 18.98
C LEU A 73 -2.49 2.02 19.52
N VAL A 74 -1.39 1.98 18.77
CA VAL A 74 -0.10 2.56 19.18
C VAL A 74 -0.14 4.09 19.14
N GLY A 75 -0.77 4.70 18.13
CA GLY A 75 -0.87 6.14 17.93
C GLY A 75 -1.56 6.83 19.11
N PRO A 76 -2.84 6.52 19.41
CA PRO A 76 -3.54 7.11 20.56
C PRO A 76 -2.86 6.83 21.89
N ARG A 77 -2.27 5.63 22.08
CA ARG A 77 -1.49 5.32 23.28
C ARG A 77 -0.25 6.20 23.40
N THR A 78 0.43 6.45 22.30
CA THR A 78 1.66 7.27 22.27
C THR A 78 1.32 8.74 22.50
N VAL A 79 0.31 9.27 21.80
CA VAL A 79 -0.17 10.65 21.96
C VAL A 79 -0.73 10.86 23.38
N GLY A 80 -1.58 9.95 23.87
CA GLY A 80 -2.15 10.02 25.21
C GLY A 80 -1.11 9.87 26.31
N GLY A 81 -0.09 9.02 26.11
CA GLY A 81 1.01 8.84 27.05
C GLY A 81 2.04 9.99 27.05
N ALA A 82 2.21 10.67 25.92
CA ALA A 82 3.14 11.81 25.78
C ALA A 82 2.56 13.15 26.25
N GLY A 83 1.35 13.17 26.82
CA GLY A 83 0.69 14.41 27.24
C GLY A 83 0.07 15.21 26.09
N GLY A 84 -0.23 14.56 24.96
CA GLY A 84 -0.87 15.15 23.78
C GLY A 84 -0.01 15.09 22.53
N PHE A 85 -0.37 15.90 21.53
CA PHE A 85 0.35 15.98 20.24
C PHE A 85 1.70 16.72 20.33
N VAL A 86 2.06 17.23 21.51
CA VAL A 86 3.26 18.04 21.72
C VAL A 86 4.51 17.20 21.42
N GLY A 87 5.33 17.68 20.49
CA GLY A 87 6.58 17.02 20.08
C GLY A 87 6.48 16.03 18.91
N ILE A 88 5.36 15.31 18.77
CA ILE A 88 5.17 14.30 17.71
C ILE A 88 4.23 14.73 16.57
N GLY A 89 3.32 15.68 16.83
CA GLY A 89 2.29 16.05 15.85
C GLY A 89 2.84 16.64 14.55
N TRP A 90 3.91 17.44 14.65
CA TRP A 90 4.57 18.01 13.47
C TRP A 90 5.27 16.92 12.64
N VAL A 91 5.84 15.88 13.26
CA VAL A 91 6.44 14.75 12.55
C VAL A 91 5.37 14.02 11.77
N VAL A 92 4.24 13.71 12.40
CA VAL A 92 3.09 13.07 11.73
C VAL A 92 2.61 13.91 10.55
N LEU A 93 2.46 15.22 10.72
CA LEU A 93 2.02 16.11 9.65
C LEU A 93 3.01 16.14 8.48
N VAL A 94 4.29 16.36 8.76
CA VAL A 94 5.34 16.39 7.73
C VAL A 94 5.45 15.04 7.02
N SER A 95 5.42 13.93 7.77
CA SER A 95 5.42 12.58 7.20
C SER A 95 4.23 12.35 6.29
N ALA A 96 3.01 12.71 6.71
CA ALA A 96 1.80 12.57 5.89
C ALA A 96 1.89 13.36 4.58
N LEU A 97 2.38 14.61 4.64
CA LEU A 97 2.56 15.45 3.46
C LEU A 97 3.61 14.87 2.50
N LEU A 98 4.80 14.57 3.02
CA LEU A 98 5.89 14.00 2.21
C LEU A 98 5.51 12.65 1.61
N GLN A 99 4.75 11.83 2.33
CA GLN A 99 4.27 10.53 1.85
C GLN A 99 3.33 10.67 0.66
N VAL A 100 2.49 11.71 0.61
CA VAL A 100 1.64 11.98 -0.56
C VAL A 100 2.51 12.30 -1.78
N PHE A 101 3.44 13.26 -1.65
CA PHE A 101 4.33 13.63 -2.77
C PHE A 101 5.16 12.45 -3.25
N TYR A 102 5.72 11.68 -2.31
CA TYR A 102 6.54 10.50 -2.61
C TYR A 102 5.75 9.44 -3.38
N ASN A 103 4.55 9.06 -2.90
CA ASN A 103 3.74 8.04 -3.57
C ASN A 103 3.23 8.49 -4.93
N VAL A 104 2.83 9.77 -5.07
CA VAL A 104 2.40 10.33 -6.35
C VAL A 104 3.55 10.33 -7.35
N GLU A 105 4.75 10.75 -6.94
CA GLU A 105 5.89 10.81 -7.85
C GLU A 105 6.38 9.42 -8.25
N LEU A 106 6.40 8.46 -7.33
CA LEU A 106 6.67 7.06 -7.67
C LEU A 106 5.63 6.51 -8.66
N GLY A 107 4.35 6.80 -8.44
CA GLY A 107 3.28 6.42 -9.36
C GLY A 107 3.48 7.00 -10.75
N ARG A 108 3.77 8.30 -10.85
CA ARG A 108 4.06 8.98 -12.12
C ARG A 108 5.27 8.38 -12.82
N PHE A 109 6.35 8.12 -12.08
CA PHE A 109 7.55 7.50 -12.63
C PHE A 109 7.26 6.11 -13.18
N THR A 110 6.57 5.27 -12.42
CA THR A 110 6.23 3.90 -12.86
C THR A 110 5.30 3.89 -14.05
N VAL A 111 4.30 4.80 -14.11
CA VAL A 111 3.43 4.94 -15.28
C VAL A 111 4.20 5.42 -16.51
N ALA A 112 5.13 6.37 -16.34
CA ALA A 112 5.92 6.93 -17.43
C ALA A 112 6.99 5.97 -17.98
N THR A 113 7.60 5.15 -17.13
CA THR A 113 8.78 4.35 -17.49
C THR A 113 8.50 2.85 -17.58
N GLY A 114 7.39 2.38 -17.01
CA GLY A 114 7.11 0.96 -16.83
C GLY A 114 8.03 0.26 -15.81
N GLU A 115 8.92 1.00 -15.14
CA GLU A 115 9.83 0.41 -14.15
C GLU A 115 9.23 0.40 -12.75
N ALA A 116 9.43 -0.70 -12.03
CA ALA A 116 9.11 -0.76 -10.61
C ALA A 116 10.04 0.18 -9.80
N PRO A 117 9.53 0.89 -8.77
CA PRO A 117 10.32 1.88 -8.01
C PRO A 117 11.67 1.39 -7.49
N VAL A 118 11.71 0.16 -6.97
CA VAL A 118 12.94 -0.46 -6.43
C VAL A 118 14.03 -0.59 -7.49
N VAL A 119 13.65 -0.84 -8.74
CA VAL A 119 14.56 -0.98 -9.87
C VAL A 119 14.93 0.39 -10.42
N ALA A 120 13.97 1.31 -10.45
CA ALA A 120 14.15 2.69 -10.89
C ALA A 120 15.21 3.45 -10.07
N PHE A 121 15.33 3.19 -8.76
CA PHE A 121 16.39 3.77 -7.94
C PHE A 121 17.79 3.42 -8.44
N GLY A 122 17.95 2.31 -9.14
CA GLY A 122 19.20 1.95 -9.81
C GLY A 122 19.63 2.93 -10.90
N ARG A 123 18.75 3.84 -11.34
CA ARG A 123 19.08 4.95 -12.26
C ARG A 123 19.82 6.09 -11.57
N VAL A 124 19.70 6.24 -10.26
CA VAL A 124 20.32 7.35 -9.52
C VAL A 124 21.79 7.00 -9.26
N PRO A 125 22.77 7.88 -9.54
CA PRO A 125 24.16 7.63 -9.12
C PRO A 125 24.26 7.33 -7.61
N PRO A 126 25.11 6.39 -7.16
CA PRO A 126 26.13 5.64 -7.89
C PRO A 126 25.62 4.45 -8.72
N GLY A 127 24.31 4.22 -8.75
CA GLY A 127 23.65 3.34 -9.72
C GLY A 127 23.13 2.02 -9.14
N PHE A 128 22.83 1.11 -10.06
CA PHE A 128 22.08 -0.12 -9.80
C PHE A 128 22.67 -0.98 -8.68
N LEU A 129 24.00 -1.13 -8.64
CA LEU A 129 24.70 -2.02 -7.73
C LEU A 129 24.62 -1.59 -6.25
N LEU A 130 24.38 -0.31 -5.97
CA LEU A 130 24.15 0.15 -4.60
C LEU A 130 22.65 0.17 -4.29
N TRP A 131 21.90 0.94 -5.07
CA TRP A 131 20.53 1.28 -4.68
C TRP A 131 19.56 0.13 -4.79
N THR A 132 19.68 -0.74 -5.79
CA THR A 132 18.72 -1.84 -5.98
C THR A 132 18.87 -2.90 -4.89
N PRO A 133 20.09 -3.42 -4.60
CA PRO A 133 20.27 -4.35 -3.48
C PRO A 133 19.91 -3.73 -2.14
N LEU A 134 20.25 -2.46 -1.91
CA LEU A 134 19.89 -1.76 -0.68
C LEU A 134 18.36 -1.65 -0.53
N ALA A 135 17.65 -1.23 -1.58
CA ALA A 135 16.20 -1.09 -1.55
C ALA A 135 15.51 -2.46 -1.33
N VAL A 136 15.96 -3.51 -2.02
CA VAL A 136 15.45 -4.87 -1.81
C VAL A 136 15.75 -5.36 -0.38
N GLY A 137 16.96 -5.13 0.11
CA GLY A 137 17.38 -5.50 1.46
C GLY A 137 16.55 -4.79 2.53
N LEU A 138 16.39 -3.47 2.42
CA LEU A 138 15.56 -2.67 3.32
C LEU A 138 14.09 -3.10 3.28
N PHE A 139 13.57 -3.43 2.09
CA PHE A 139 12.22 -3.96 1.95
C PHE A 139 12.05 -5.25 2.76
N TYR A 140 12.90 -6.25 2.56
CA TYR A 140 12.81 -7.49 3.33
C TYR A 140 13.04 -7.27 4.83
N LEU A 141 14.01 -6.45 5.23
CA LEU A 141 14.25 -6.11 6.63
C LEU A 141 13.02 -5.48 7.29
N ALA A 142 12.27 -4.64 6.57
CA ALA A 142 11.06 -4.00 7.09
C ALA A 142 9.90 -5.00 7.33
N PHE A 143 9.83 -6.10 6.57
CA PHE A 143 8.70 -7.03 6.61
C PHE A 143 9.02 -8.40 7.27
N ILE A 144 10.28 -8.79 7.39
CA ILE A 144 10.67 -10.13 7.88
C ILE A 144 10.39 -10.34 9.36
N TRP A 145 10.39 -9.28 10.17
CA TRP A 145 10.29 -9.38 11.62
C TRP A 145 8.87 -9.64 12.16
N GLY A 146 7.88 -9.82 11.28
CA GLY A 146 6.52 -10.20 11.68
C GLY A 146 5.80 -9.18 12.55
N GLY A 147 6.30 -7.94 12.64
CA GLY A 147 5.72 -6.87 13.48
C GLY A 147 4.25 -6.59 13.16
N TRP A 148 3.88 -6.69 11.89
CA TRP A 148 2.50 -6.53 11.42
C TRP A 148 1.56 -7.59 12.01
N ALA A 149 1.97 -8.87 11.98
CA ALA A 149 1.19 -9.96 12.54
C ALA A 149 1.11 -9.86 14.07
N ALA A 150 2.20 -9.46 14.73
CA ALA A 150 2.22 -9.22 16.17
C ALA A 150 1.23 -8.11 16.56
N ASN A 151 1.26 -6.97 15.86
CA ASN A 151 0.36 -5.84 16.12
C ASN A 151 -1.11 -6.17 15.79
N ALA A 152 -1.37 -6.98 14.77
CA ALA A 152 -2.71 -7.47 14.47
C ALA A 152 -3.25 -8.36 15.60
N GLY A 153 -2.42 -9.25 16.16
CA GLY A 153 -2.75 -10.02 17.35
C GLY A 153 -3.03 -9.13 18.57
N GLU A 154 -2.20 -8.11 18.80
CA GLU A 154 -2.38 -7.13 19.90
C GLU A 154 -3.70 -6.38 19.77
N SER A 155 -4.13 -6.09 18.54
CA SER A 155 -5.39 -5.41 18.26
C SER A 155 -6.60 -6.35 18.37
N LEU A 156 -6.43 -7.63 18.03
CA LEU A 156 -7.50 -8.63 18.11
C LEU A 156 -7.81 -9.05 19.55
N PHE A 157 -6.81 -9.06 20.44
CA PHE A 157 -7.00 -9.52 21.82
C PHE A 157 -8.08 -8.72 22.57
N PRO A 158 -8.06 -7.37 22.62
CA PRO A 158 -9.11 -6.61 23.29
C PRO A 158 -10.50 -6.80 22.72
N LEU A 159 -10.63 -7.11 21.42
CA LEU A 159 -11.92 -7.38 20.79
C LEU A 159 -12.54 -8.68 21.29
N ILE A 160 -11.71 -9.69 21.57
CA ILE A 160 -12.18 -11.00 22.06
C ILE A 160 -12.39 -10.98 23.57
N PHE A 161 -11.46 -10.38 24.32
CA PHE A 161 -11.43 -10.47 25.78
C PHE A 161 -12.02 -9.25 26.49
N GLY A 162 -12.37 -8.19 25.77
CA GLY A 162 -12.98 -6.97 26.33
C GLY A 162 -12.04 -6.14 27.21
N ARG A 163 -10.73 -6.42 27.18
CA ARG A 163 -9.72 -5.73 28.00
C ARG A 163 -8.34 -5.76 27.34
N ALA A 164 -7.46 -4.88 27.81
CA ALA A 164 -6.05 -4.97 27.47
C ALA A 164 -5.43 -6.28 28.00
N ARG A 165 -4.43 -6.79 27.29
CA ARG A 165 -3.66 -7.96 27.72
C ARG A 165 -2.77 -7.63 28.92
N THR A 166 -2.44 -8.66 29.68
CA THR A 166 -1.36 -8.63 30.68
C THR A 166 -0.04 -9.13 30.06
N ALA A 167 1.05 -9.05 30.84
CA ALA A 167 2.36 -9.56 30.40
C ALA A 167 2.36 -11.09 30.19
N ALA A 168 1.61 -11.82 31.02
CA ALA A 168 1.51 -13.29 30.94
C ALA A 168 0.78 -13.78 29.68
N GLU A 169 -0.03 -12.93 29.06
CA GLU A 169 -0.86 -13.27 27.89
C GLU A 169 -0.16 -12.98 26.55
N LEU A 170 1.12 -12.61 26.59
CA LEU A 170 1.92 -12.42 25.39
C LEU A 170 1.92 -13.65 24.45
N PRO A 171 1.99 -14.92 24.94
CA PRO A 171 1.87 -16.09 24.08
C PRO A 171 0.52 -16.16 23.35
N THR A 172 -0.57 -15.83 24.05
CA THR A 172 -1.93 -15.80 23.47
C THR A 172 -2.01 -14.80 22.33
N VAL A 173 -1.49 -13.59 22.53
CA VAL A 173 -1.48 -12.56 21.49
C VAL A 173 -0.65 -12.95 20.28
N LYS A 174 0.52 -13.58 20.50
CA LYS A 174 1.33 -14.13 19.40
C LYS A 174 0.58 -15.23 18.65
N ALA A 175 -0.14 -16.10 19.35
CA ALA A 175 -0.96 -17.14 18.74
C ALA A 175 -2.12 -16.56 17.92
N LEU A 176 -2.78 -15.51 18.40
CA LEU A 176 -3.80 -14.77 17.65
C LEU A 176 -3.22 -14.15 16.36
N GLY A 177 -2.06 -13.50 16.45
CA GLY A 177 -1.36 -12.94 15.28
C GLY A 177 -0.98 -14.01 14.25
N ALA A 178 -0.45 -15.15 14.70
CA ALA A 178 -0.15 -16.29 13.83
C ALA A 178 -1.42 -16.89 13.21
N GLY A 179 -2.51 -16.97 13.98
CA GLY A 179 -3.82 -17.40 13.48
C GLY A 179 -4.35 -16.48 12.38
N LEU A 180 -4.23 -15.17 12.55
CA LEU A 180 -4.59 -14.20 11.51
C LEU A 180 -3.75 -14.36 10.24
N LEU A 181 -2.44 -14.63 10.36
CA LEU A 181 -1.60 -14.95 9.19
C LEU A 181 -2.10 -16.20 8.47
N LEU A 182 -2.50 -17.24 9.20
CA LEU A 182 -3.06 -18.46 8.61
C LEU A 182 -4.40 -18.18 7.92
N VAL A 183 -5.26 -17.33 8.50
CA VAL A 183 -6.50 -16.90 7.85
C VAL A 183 -6.21 -16.16 6.55
N VAL A 184 -5.27 -15.21 6.54
CA VAL A 184 -4.86 -14.49 5.33
C VAL A 184 -4.31 -15.47 4.28
N PHE A 185 -3.46 -16.41 4.69
CA PHE A 185 -2.92 -17.45 3.81
C PHE A 185 -4.03 -18.31 3.19
N VAL A 186 -5.02 -18.73 3.97
CA VAL A 186 -6.16 -19.50 3.47
C VAL A 186 -6.97 -18.69 2.46
N ILE A 187 -7.29 -17.42 2.77
CA ILE A 187 -8.05 -16.56 1.85
C ILE A 187 -7.30 -16.38 0.52
N THR A 188 -5.98 -16.17 0.57
CA THR A 188 -5.18 -15.97 -0.66
C THR A 188 -4.98 -17.26 -1.45
N LEU A 189 -4.93 -18.42 -0.78
CA LEU A 189 -4.79 -19.73 -1.43
C LEU A 189 -5.98 -20.07 -2.34
N PHE A 190 -7.20 -19.69 -1.96
CA PHE A 190 -8.42 -19.99 -2.72
C PHE A 190 -8.87 -18.84 -3.66
N GLY A 191 -8.13 -17.73 -3.68
CA GLY A 191 -8.43 -16.59 -4.56
C GLY A 191 -8.11 -16.91 -6.02
N LYS A 192 -9.14 -16.98 -6.89
CA LYS A 192 -8.95 -17.18 -8.35
C LYS A 192 -8.00 -16.16 -8.99
N LYS A 193 -8.04 -14.91 -8.50
CA LYS A 193 -7.10 -13.84 -8.82
C LYS A 193 -6.75 -13.13 -7.52
N ILE A 194 -5.48 -13.20 -7.11
CA ILE A 194 -5.00 -12.63 -5.84
C ILE A 194 -5.29 -11.13 -5.79
N SER A 195 -4.99 -10.38 -6.87
CA SER A 195 -5.22 -8.94 -6.95
C SER A 195 -6.69 -8.55 -6.72
N ARG A 196 -7.63 -9.23 -7.40
CA ARG A 196 -9.07 -8.95 -7.25
C ARG A 196 -9.58 -9.30 -5.84
N THR A 197 -9.06 -10.38 -5.27
CA THR A 197 -9.42 -10.79 -3.90
C THR A 197 -8.94 -9.74 -2.89
N LEU A 198 -7.69 -9.27 -3.04
CA LEU A 198 -7.11 -8.21 -2.21
C LEU A 198 -7.83 -6.88 -2.40
N GLU A 199 -8.22 -6.53 -3.62
CA GLU A 199 -8.98 -5.30 -3.91
C GLU A 199 -10.30 -5.28 -3.13
N ILE A 200 -11.10 -6.35 -3.22
CA ILE A 200 -12.39 -6.45 -2.53
C ILE A 200 -12.21 -6.43 -1.01
N ALA A 201 -11.24 -7.20 -0.49
CA ALA A 201 -10.97 -7.24 0.94
C ALA A 201 -10.56 -5.86 1.48
N ASN A 202 -9.67 -5.16 0.78
CA ASN A 202 -9.22 -3.82 1.19
C ASN A 202 -10.33 -2.78 1.07
N TRP A 203 -11.22 -2.87 0.07
CA TRP A 203 -12.40 -2.01 0.01
C TRP A 203 -13.24 -2.11 1.27
N ILE A 204 -13.58 -3.32 1.68
CA ILE A 204 -14.39 -3.58 2.88
C ILE A 204 -13.66 -3.04 4.12
N MET A 205 -12.39 -3.38 4.27
CA MET A 205 -11.57 -2.96 5.41
C MET A 205 -11.44 -1.44 5.51
N VAL A 206 -11.06 -0.76 4.42
CA VAL A 206 -10.86 0.70 4.44
C VAL A 206 -12.15 1.43 4.73
N VAL A 207 -13.26 1.05 4.09
CA VAL A 207 -14.57 1.68 4.36
C VAL A 207 -14.97 1.47 5.82
N PHE A 208 -14.82 0.24 6.33
CA PHE A 208 -15.11 -0.06 7.74
C PHE A 208 -14.26 0.77 8.70
N ILE A 209 -12.95 0.88 8.47
CA ILE A 209 -12.03 1.62 9.33
C ILE A 209 -12.37 3.12 9.30
N LEU A 210 -12.50 3.72 8.12
CA LEU A 210 -12.79 5.15 7.99
C LEU A 210 -14.15 5.50 8.60
N ALA A 211 -15.18 4.68 8.37
CA ALA A 211 -16.50 4.88 8.97
C ALA A 211 -16.43 4.76 10.50
N SER A 212 -15.77 3.73 11.02
CA SER A 212 -15.64 3.50 12.47
C SER A 212 -14.91 4.65 13.15
N VAL A 213 -13.77 5.09 12.58
CA VAL A 213 -12.99 6.21 13.12
C VAL A 213 -13.80 7.50 13.08
N ALA A 214 -14.49 7.80 11.98
CA ALA A 214 -15.32 9.00 11.87
C ALA A 214 -16.45 9.01 12.92
N ILE A 215 -17.15 7.88 13.09
CA ILE A 215 -18.22 7.73 14.08
C ILE A 215 -17.66 7.91 15.49
N ILE A 216 -16.56 7.23 15.83
CA ILE A 216 -15.93 7.36 17.15
C ILE A 216 -15.48 8.80 17.40
N ALA A 217 -14.88 9.46 16.42
CA ALA A 217 -14.44 10.84 16.54
C ALA A 217 -15.61 11.78 16.83
N ILE A 218 -16.74 11.64 16.13
CA ILE A 218 -17.95 12.45 16.35
C ILE A 218 -18.54 12.23 17.75
N ILE A 219 -18.52 10.99 18.26
CA ILE A 219 -19.10 10.64 19.56
C ILE A 219 -18.20 11.07 20.73
N VAL A 220 -16.88 10.89 20.59
CA VAL A 220 -15.94 10.97 21.72
C VAL A 220 -15.24 12.33 21.82
N VAL A 221 -15.00 13.03 20.70
CA VAL A 221 -14.29 14.32 20.73
C VAL A 221 -15.27 15.43 21.12
N PRO A 222 -15.05 16.13 22.25
CA PRO A 222 -15.87 17.28 22.63
C PRO A 222 -15.78 18.38 21.58
N ALA A 223 -16.89 19.07 21.33
CA ALA A 223 -16.95 20.25 20.46
C ALA A 223 -16.11 21.42 20.99
#